data_AF-A0A396ICJ1-F1
#
_entry.id   AF-A0A396ICJ1-F1
#
_cell.length_a   1.000
_cell.length_b   1.000
_cell.length_c   1.000
_cell.angle_alpha   90.00
_cell.angle_beta   90.00
_cell.angle_gamma   90.00
#
_symmetry.space_group_name_H-M   'P 1'
#
loop_
_entity.id
_entity.type
_entity.pdbx_description
1 polymer ?
#
loop_
_entity_poly.entity_id
_entity_poly.type
_entity_poly.pdbx_seq_one_letter_code
_entity_poly.pdbx_strand_id
1 'polypeptide(L)'
;MDIVTLVGLKDTIAGETLCDPKGPFVLDQMDFPVHVIKIAIEPKTKADMEKMEAGLIKLAEEDPSFRVSQDKEDRTIIQGTGELHLETIVDRLKREFKVEANVGAPQANYRESISEVTEVRYVFNKPYILNPWTQVVDTNLRIKSKKKHFQKNSLYWGF
;
A
#
# COMPACT_ATOMS: atom_id res chain seq x y z
N MET A 1 15.75 -28.95 8.56
CA MET A 1 14.56 -28.18 8.14
C MET A 1 14.20 -28.71 6.78
N ASP A 2 13.00 -29.26 6.65
CA ASP A 2 12.51 -29.77 5.37
C ASP A 2 11.62 -28.70 4.75
N ILE A 3 11.81 -28.46 3.46
CA ILE A 3 10.97 -27.55 2.67
C ILE A 3 10.24 -28.41 1.67
N VAL A 4 8.91 -28.41 1.75
CA VAL A 4 8.03 -29.22 0.89
C VAL A 4 7.05 -28.32 0.16
N THR A 5 6.65 -28.73 -1.04
CA THR A 5 5.61 -28.05 -1.83
C THR A 5 4.32 -28.85 -1.76
N LEU A 6 3.24 -28.19 -1.36
CA LEU A 6 1.89 -28.75 -1.36
C LEU A 6 1.12 -28.21 -2.56
N VAL A 7 0.39 -29.08 -3.26
CA VAL A 7 -0.41 -28.73 -4.44
C VAL A 7 -1.88 -28.99 -4.13
N GLY A 8 -2.76 -28.04 -4.50
CA GLY A 8 -4.22 -28.20 -4.39
C GLY A 8 -4.86 -27.54 -3.16
N LEU A 9 -4.15 -26.69 -2.43
CA LEU A 9 -4.74 -25.81 -1.44
C LEU A 9 -5.56 -24.73 -2.16
N LYS A 10 -6.82 -24.52 -1.75
CA LYS A 10 -7.73 -23.54 -2.36
C LYS A 10 -7.67 -22.19 -1.68
N ASP A 11 -7.69 -22.20 -0.35
CA ASP A 11 -7.86 -21.02 0.48
C ASP A 11 -6.60 -20.77 1.32
N THR A 12 -5.42 -20.97 0.73
CA THR A 12 -4.15 -20.77 1.44
C THR A 12 -3.22 -19.86 0.66
N ILE A 13 -2.80 -18.76 1.30
CA ILE A 13 -1.88 -17.78 0.72
C ILE A 13 -0.55 -17.73 1.48
N ALA A 14 0.41 -17.00 0.91
CA ALA A 14 1.71 -16.81 1.53
C ALA A 14 1.61 -16.17 2.92
N GLY A 15 2.28 -16.77 3.90
CA GLY A 15 2.32 -16.28 5.29
C GLY A 15 1.29 -16.92 6.23
N GLU A 16 0.43 -17.83 5.74
CA GLU A 16 -0.52 -18.57 6.57
C GLU A 16 0.10 -19.80 7.24
N THR A 17 -0.39 -20.15 8.43
CA THR A 17 0.08 -21.30 9.21
C THR A 17 -0.80 -22.52 8.94
N LEU A 18 -0.22 -23.60 8.43
CA LEU A 18 -0.86 -24.91 8.37
C LEU A 18 -0.56 -25.69 9.66
N CYS A 19 -1.60 -26.05 10.42
CA CYS A 19 -1.48 -26.78 11.69
C CYS A 19 -2.42 -27.99 11.77
N ASP A 20 -2.18 -28.87 12.75
CA ASP A 20 -3.06 -30.01 13.05
C ASP A 20 -4.41 -29.49 13.57
N PRO A 21 -5.56 -29.94 13.01
CA PRO A 21 -6.89 -29.60 13.52
C PRO A 21 -7.09 -29.85 15.02
N LYS A 22 -6.36 -30.80 15.62
CA LYS A 22 -6.46 -31.13 17.06
C LYS A 22 -5.63 -30.20 17.96
N GLY A 23 -4.75 -29.38 17.39
CA GLY A 23 -3.86 -28.50 18.13
C GLY A 23 -3.63 -27.20 17.35
N PRO A 24 -4.64 -26.33 17.23
CA PRO A 24 -4.53 -25.10 16.45
C PRO A 24 -3.48 -24.18 17.08
N PHE A 25 -2.51 -23.79 16.28
CA PHE A 25 -1.55 -22.75 16.62
C PHE A 25 -1.32 -21.86 15.41
N VAL A 26 -1.14 -20.57 15.67
CA VAL A 26 -0.85 -19.57 14.64
C VAL A 26 0.57 -19.07 14.89
N LEU A 27 1.43 -19.17 13.89
CA LEU A 27 2.75 -18.55 13.94
C LEU A 27 2.59 -17.04 13.74
N ASP A 28 3.57 -16.27 14.23
CA ASP A 28 3.58 -14.82 14.02
C ASP A 28 3.49 -14.51 12.53
N GLN A 29 2.54 -13.64 12.20
CA GLN A 29 2.30 -13.23 10.83
C GLN A 29 3.48 -12.42 10.30
N MET A 30 3.79 -12.63 9.03
CA MET A 30 4.81 -11.85 8.34
C MET A 30 4.27 -10.43 8.07
N ASP A 31 4.92 -9.43 8.64
CA ASP A 31 4.66 -8.03 8.31
C ASP A 31 5.16 -7.73 6.90
N PHE A 32 4.25 -7.52 5.95
CA PHE A 32 4.64 -7.11 4.60
C PHE A 32 5.17 -5.67 4.60
N PRO A 33 6.28 -5.39 3.91
CA PRO A 33 6.82 -4.05 3.81
C PRO A 33 5.83 -3.15 3.09
N VAL A 34 5.88 -1.86 3.42
CA VAL A 34 4.97 -0.91 2.79
C VAL A 34 5.45 -0.59 1.39
N HIS A 35 4.51 -0.61 0.44
CA HIS A 35 4.66 -0.10 -0.91
C HIS A 35 5.29 1.31 -0.93
N VAL A 36 6.36 1.42 -1.72
CA VAL A 36 7.18 2.62 -1.89
C VAL A 36 6.92 3.30 -3.23
N ILE A 37 6.35 2.60 -4.21
CA ILE A 37 6.07 3.15 -5.54
C ILE A 37 4.62 2.87 -5.92
N LYS A 38 4.02 3.84 -6.60
CA LYS A 38 2.68 3.76 -7.19
C LYS A 38 2.76 4.11 -8.67
N ILE A 39 1.99 3.42 -9.50
CA ILE A 39 1.89 3.68 -10.93
C ILE A 39 0.41 3.68 -11.31
N ALA A 40 0.00 4.63 -12.13
CA ALA A 40 -1.32 4.61 -12.76
C ALA A 40 -1.30 3.70 -13.99
N ILE A 41 -2.30 2.84 -14.12
CA ILE A 41 -2.49 1.96 -15.27
C ILE A 41 -3.88 2.20 -15.85
N GLU A 42 -3.95 2.34 -17.17
CA GLU A 42 -5.20 2.59 -17.89
C GLU A 42 -5.35 1.56 -19.03
N PRO A 43 -6.52 0.92 -19.16
CA PRO A 43 -6.76 -0.03 -20.24
C PRO A 43 -6.93 0.73 -21.56
N LYS A 44 -6.43 0.16 -22.67
CA LYS A 44 -6.61 0.79 -23.99
C LYS A 44 -8.03 0.64 -24.54
N THR A 45 -8.68 -0.48 -24.21
CA THR A 45 -10.04 -0.78 -24.68
C THR A 45 -10.95 -1.23 -23.53
N LYS A 46 -12.27 -1.20 -23.75
CA LYS A 46 -13.22 -1.75 -22.76
C LYS A 46 -13.04 -3.25 -22.53
N ALA A 47 -12.65 -4.01 -23.56
CA ALA A 47 -12.38 -5.44 -23.41
C ALA A 47 -11.12 -5.69 -22.57
N ASP A 48 -10.14 -4.77 -22.63
CA ASP A 48 -8.95 -4.83 -21.78
C ASP A 48 -9.25 -4.45 -20.33
N MET A 49 -10.26 -3.62 -20.07
CA MET A 49 -10.68 -3.26 -18.71
C MET A 49 -11.06 -4.49 -17.89
N GLU A 50 -11.97 -5.31 -18.40
CA GLU A 50 -12.44 -6.52 -17.69
C GLU A 50 -11.31 -7.53 -17.48
N LYS A 51 -10.44 -7.71 -18.49
CA LYS A 51 -9.28 -8.61 -18.39
C LYS A 51 -8.22 -8.07 -17.43
N MET A 52 -8.00 -6.77 -17.42
CA MET A 52 -7.07 -6.09 -16.51
C MET A 52 -7.52 -6.28 -15.08
N GLU A 53 -8.79 -6.03 -14.76
CA GLU A 53 -9.34 -6.23 -13.42
C GLU A 53 -9.17 -7.69 -12.97
N ALA A 54 -9.57 -8.66 -13.81
CA ALA A 54 -9.42 -10.07 -13.51
C ALA A 54 -7.96 -10.50 -13.30
N GLY A 55 -7.03 -9.96 -14.09
CA GLY A 55 -5.60 -10.24 -13.96
C GLY A 55 -4.98 -9.62 -12.71
N LEU A 56 -5.32 -8.37 -12.42
CA LEU A 56 -4.83 -7.65 -11.24
C LEU A 56 -5.29 -8.30 -9.93
N ILE A 57 -6.52 -8.82 -9.87
CA ILE A 57 -7.02 -9.56 -8.71
C ILE A 57 -6.17 -10.82 -8.47
N LYS A 58 -5.95 -11.64 -9.52
CA LYS A 58 -5.14 -12.86 -9.40
C LYS A 58 -3.70 -12.57 -8.99
N LEU A 59 -3.09 -11.53 -9.56
CA LEU A 59 -1.73 -11.13 -9.20
C LEU A 59 -1.63 -10.65 -7.74
N ALA A 60 -2.69 -10.01 -7.21
CA ALA A 60 -2.75 -9.61 -5.80
C ALA A 60 -2.99 -10.79 -4.83
N GLU A 61 -3.66 -11.85 -5.28
CA GLU A 61 -3.79 -13.10 -4.51
C GLU A 61 -2.46 -13.86 -4.42
N GLU A 62 -1.64 -13.80 -5.47
CA GLU A 62 -0.31 -14.42 -5.51
C GLU A 62 0.74 -13.66 -4.69
N ASP A 63 0.73 -12.31 -4.75
CA ASP A 63 1.67 -11.45 -4.02
C ASP A 63 0.93 -10.49 -3.06
N PRO A 64 0.91 -10.76 -1.74
CA PRO A 64 0.26 -9.90 -0.75
C PRO A 64 0.92 -8.51 -0.57
N SER A 65 2.13 -8.32 -1.11
CA SER A 65 2.80 -7.02 -1.12
C SER A 65 2.33 -6.10 -2.27
N PHE A 66 1.67 -6.68 -3.29
CA PHE A 66 1.06 -5.96 -4.39
C PHE A 66 -0.33 -5.46 -3.99
N ARG A 67 -0.63 -4.19 -4.29
CA ARG A 67 -1.94 -3.62 -4.01
C ARG A 67 -2.49 -2.86 -5.20
N VAL A 68 -3.81 -2.94 -5.33
CA VAL A 68 -4.59 -2.26 -6.37
C VAL A 68 -5.59 -1.34 -5.69
N SER A 69 -5.74 -0.13 -6.20
CA SER A 69 -6.66 0.88 -5.71
C SER A 69 -7.17 1.73 -6.87
N GLN A 70 -8.28 2.43 -6.70
CA GLN A 70 -8.74 3.46 -7.65
C GLN A 70 -8.46 4.85 -7.08
N ASP A 71 -8.00 5.76 -7.94
CA ASP A 71 -7.84 7.17 -7.60
C ASP A 71 -9.14 7.96 -7.80
N LYS A 72 -9.17 9.23 -7.37
CA LYS A 72 -10.31 10.15 -7.50
C LYS A 72 -10.73 10.43 -8.96
N GLU A 73 -9.83 10.16 -9.92
CA GLU A 73 -10.07 10.31 -11.35
C GLU A 73 -10.48 8.97 -12.01
N ASP A 74 -10.94 7.99 -11.24
CA ASP A 74 -11.31 6.63 -11.68
C ASP A 74 -10.17 5.88 -12.41
N ARG A 75 -8.93 6.29 -12.15
CA ARG A 75 -7.73 5.62 -12.65
C ARG A 75 -7.38 4.44 -11.76
N THR A 76 -6.99 3.32 -12.36
CA THR A 76 -6.48 2.18 -11.61
C THR A 76 -5.04 2.46 -11.21
N ILE A 77 -4.75 2.40 -9.91
CA ILE A 77 -3.42 2.61 -9.34
C ILE A 77 -2.91 1.30 -8.77
N ILE A 78 -1.74 0.89 -9.23
CA ILE A 78 -1.02 -0.27 -8.75
C ILE A 78 0.15 0.17 -7.85
N GLN A 79 0.37 -0.57 -6.76
CA GLN A 79 1.35 -0.23 -5.73
C GLN A 79 2.22 -1.44 -5.40
N GLY A 80 3.52 -1.20 -5.26
CA GLY A 80 4.49 -2.26 -5.06
C GLY A 80 5.68 -1.82 -4.24
N THR A 81 6.53 -2.79 -3.93
CA THR A 81 7.76 -2.65 -3.13
C THR A 81 8.92 -2.02 -3.89
N GLY A 82 8.82 -1.86 -5.22
CA GLY A 82 9.87 -1.24 -6.04
C GLY A 82 9.46 -1.12 -7.50
N GLU A 83 10.31 -0.46 -8.29
CA GLU A 83 10.05 -0.18 -9.72
C GLU A 83 10.06 -1.47 -10.53
N LEU A 84 11.12 -2.27 -10.37
CA LEU A 84 11.27 -3.59 -11.01
C LEU A 84 10.10 -4.54 -10.69
N HIS A 85 9.57 -4.47 -9.46
CA HIS A 85 8.42 -5.26 -9.07
C HIS A 85 7.20 -4.88 -9.94
N LEU A 86 6.89 -3.58 -10.05
CA LEU A 86 5.76 -3.13 -10.87
C LEU A 86 5.98 -3.38 -12.37
N GLU A 87 7.21 -3.27 -12.88
CA GLU A 87 7.52 -3.65 -14.26
C GLU A 87 7.23 -5.13 -14.55
N THR A 88 7.61 -6.00 -13.62
CA THR A 88 7.34 -7.45 -13.74
C THR A 88 5.84 -7.73 -13.73
N ILE A 89 5.08 -7.06 -12.84
CA ILE A 89 3.62 -7.20 -12.78
C ILE A 89 2.96 -6.76 -14.08
N VAL A 90 3.39 -5.63 -14.66
CA VAL A 90 2.88 -5.14 -15.94
C VAL A 90 3.20 -6.09 -17.08
N ASP A 91 4.41 -6.66 -17.11
CA ASP A 91 4.79 -7.65 -18.13
C ASP A 91 3.97 -8.94 -18.00
N ARG A 92 3.75 -9.44 -16.78
CA ARG A 92 2.86 -10.58 -16.51
C ARG A 92 1.44 -10.31 -16.97
N LEU A 93 0.90 -9.12 -16.66
CA LEU A 93 -0.44 -8.72 -17.11
C LEU A 93 -0.56 -8.75 -18.64
N LYS A 94 0.45 -8.28 -19.36
CA LYS A 94 0.49 -8.31 -20.83
C LYS A 94 0.60 -9.73 -21.39
N ARG A 95 1.45 -10.58 -20.80
CA ARG A 95 1.73 -11.93 -21.32
C ARG A 95 0.66 -12.96 -20.96
N GLU A 96 0.24 -12.97 -19.70
CA GLU A 96 -0.69 -13.97 -19.15
C GLU A 96 -2.14 -13.63 -19.48
N PHE A 97 -2.51 -12.35 -19.36
CA PHE A 97 -3.89 -11.89 -19.52
C PHE A 97 -4.16 -11.22 -20.86
N LYS A 98 -3.11 -11.03 -21.69
CA LYS A 98 -3.21 -10.42 -23.02
C LYS A 98 -3.90 -9.05 -22.98
N VAL A 99 -3.58 -8.27 -21.96
CA VAL A 99 -4.13 -6.93 -21.71
C VAL A 99 -3.21 -5.91 -22.33
N GLU A 100 -3.77 -5.04 -23.18
CA GLU A 100 -3.08 -3.80 -23.55
C GLU A 100 -3.45 -2.66 -22.62
N ALA A 101 -2.47 -2.20 -21.85
CA ALA A 101 -2.61 -1.07 -20.94
C ALA A 101 -1.49 -0.05 -21.11
N ASN A 102 -1.85 1.21 -20.91
CA ASN A 102 -0.92 2.34 -20.81
C ASN A 102 -0.47 2.49 -19.36
N VAL A 103 0.82 2.75 -19.19
CA VAL A 103 1.45 2.87 -17.88
C VAL A 103 1.87 4.32 -17.70
N GLY A 104 1.38 4.95 -16.64
CA GLY A 104 1.76 6.31 -16.26
C GLY A 104 3.14 6.39 -15.61
N ALA A 105 3.55 7.60 -15.25
CA ALA A 105 4.83 7.79 -14.58
C ALA A 105 4.82 7.23 -13.15
N PRO A 106 5.90 6.57 -12.70
CA PRO A 106 6.02 6.11 -11.33
C PRO A 106 6.08 7.27 -10.35
N GLN A 107 5.29 7.17 -9.29
CA GLN A 107 5.26 8.12 -8.19
C GLN A 107 5.77 7.46 -6.91
N ALA A 108 6.74 8.10 -6.26
CA ALA A 108 7.23 7.66 -4.96
C ALA A 108 6.20 7.98 -3.87
N ASN A 109 5.98 7.01 -2.98
CA ASN A 109 5.08 7.15 -1.84
C ASN A 109 5.83 7.84 -0.69
N TYR A 110 5.87 9.17 -0.70
CA TYR A 110 6.46 9.94 0.39
C TYR A 110 5.66 9.78 1.67
N ARG A 111 6.37 9.62 2.80
CA ARG A 111 5.79 9.56 4.13
C ARG A 111 6.36 10.67 4.98
N GLU A 112 5.47 11.42 5.60
CA GLU A 112 5.84 12.45 6.55
C GLU A 112 5.80 11.87 7.97
N SER A 113 6.81 12.20 8.76
CA SER A 113 6.84 11.92 10.20
C SER A 113 7.38 13.14 10.91
N ILE A 114 6.82 13.45 12.08
CA ILE A 114 7.30 14.52 12.93
C ILE A 114 8.52 14.01 13.70
N SER A 115 9.63 14.75 13.60
CA SER A 115 10.91 14.42 14.25
C SER A 115 10.87 14.63 15.77
N GLU A 116 10.17 15.66 16.23
CA GLU A 116 10.12 16.06 17.63
C GLU A 116 8.69 16.20 18.15
N VAL A 117 8.51 15.96 19.45
CA VAL A 117 7.22 16.19 20.10
C VAL A 117 7.07 17.69 20.31
N THR A 118 6.05 18.30 19.71
CA THR A 118 5.77 19.74 19.87
C THR A 118 4.32 19.98 20.25
N GLU A 119 4.08 21.02 21.04
CA GLU A 119 2.75 21.43 21.48
C GLU A 119 2.34 22.67 20.70
N VAL A 120 1.24 22.60 19.96
CA VAL A 120 0.78 23.69 19.10
C VAL A 120 -0.59 24.15 19.59
N ARG A 121 -0.67 25.43 19.97
CA ARG A 121 -1.95 26.11 20.20
C ARG A 121 -2.44 26.68 18.88
N TYR A 122 -3.60 26.24 18.42
CA TYR A 122 -4.23 26.76 17.22
C TYR A 122 -5.50 27.53 17.60
N VAL A 123 -5.50 28.83 17.29
CA VAL A 123 -6.68 29.68 17.49
C VAL A 123 -7.27 29.94 16.11
N PHE A 124 -8.45 29.39 15.86
CA PHE A 124 -9.17 29.62 14.61
C PHE A 124 -10.11 30.80 14.76
N ASN A 125 -9.73 31.96 14.21
CA ASN A 125 -10.58 33.15 14.21
C ASN A 125 -11.10 33.41 12.79
N LYS A 126 -12.37 33.11 12.54
CA LYS A 126 -13.05 33.41 11.27
C LYS A 126 -13.90 34.68 11.47
N PRO A 127 -13.49 35.85 10.96
CA PRO A 127 -14.36 37.02 10.94
C PRO A 127 -15.32 36.88 9.76
N TYR A 128 -16.38 36.08 9.90
CA TYR A 128 -17.54 36.22 9.04
C TYR A 128 -18.42 37.34 9.59
N ILE A 129 -18.70 38.27 8.69
CA ILE A 129 -19.38 39.54 8.92
C ILE A 129 -20.83 39.29 9.42
N LEU A 130 -21.18 39.93 10.54
CA LEU A 130 -22.52 40.27 11.07
C LEU A 130 -23.48 39.12 11.49
N ASN A 131 -23.10 38.33 12.49
CA ASN A 131 -24.03 37.49 13.25
C ASN A 131 -23.80 37.70 14.75
N PRO A 132 -24.82 37.96 15.60
CA PRO A 132 -24.65 38.12 17.05
C PRO A 132 -24.14 36.87 17.80
N TRP A 133 -24.04 35.73 17.11
CA TRP A 133 -23.65 34.43 17.66
C TRP A 133 -22.25 33.97 17.20
N THR A 134 -21.35 34.91 16.91
CA THR A 134 -19.96 34.56 16.56
C THR A 134 -19.29 33.85 17.73
N GLN A 135 -19.02 32.55 17.56
CA GLN A 135 -18.32 31.73 18.54
C GLN A 135 -16.83 31.69 18.20
N VAL A 136 -16.00 32.11 19.16
CA VAL A 136 -14.54 31.89 19.11
C VAL A 136 -14.29 30.47 19.63
N VAL A 137 -13.64 29.64 18.81
CA VAL A 137 -13.28 28.28 19.19
C VAL A 137 -11.78 28.22 19.44
N ASP A 138 -11.40 28.19 20.70
CA ASP A 138 -10.03 27.93 21.14
C ASP A 138 -9.83 26.43 21.30
N THR A 139 -8.92 25.82 20.52
CA THR A 139 -8.57 24.40 20.66
C THR A 139 -7.08 24.25 20.96
N ASN A 140 -6.75 23.52 22.04
CA ASN A 140 -5.39 23.10 22.33
C ASN A 140 -5.18 21.68 21.77
N LEU A 141 -4.23 21.52 20.86
CA LEU A 141 -3.95 20.25 20.20
C LEU A 141 -2.51 19.82 20.48
N ARG A 142 -2.35 18.75 21.26
CA ARG A 142 -1.03 18.21 21.61
C ARG A 142 -0.68 17.05 20.69
N ILE A 143 0.28 17.24 19.79
CA ILE A 143 0.71 16.21 18.84
C ILE A 143 1.91 15.46 19.43
N LYS A 144 1.76 14.15 19.64
CA LYS A 144 2.87 13.28 20.07
C LYS A 144 3.27 12.34 18.93
N SER A 145 4.55 12.37 18.56
CA SER A 145 5.12 11.41 17.60
C SER A 145 5.20 10.01 18.22
N LYS A 146 4.59 9.00 17.59
CA LYS A 146 4.84 7.59 17.92
C LYS A 146 6.17 7.18 17.26
N LYS A 147 7.27 7.18 18.03
CA LYS A 147 8.56 6.63 17.57
C LYS A 147 8.35 5.17 17.11
N LYS A 148 8.34 4.92 15.80
CA LYS A 148 8.63 3.57 15.28
C LYS A 148 10.12 3.33 15.49
N HIS A 149 10.47 2.19 16.09
CA HIS A 149 11.85 1.71 16.20
C HIS A 149 12.48 1.66 14.80
N PHE A 150 13.25 2.69 14.46
CA PHE A 150 14.10 2.71 13.28
C PHE A 150 15.37 1.95 13.67
N GLN A 151 15.41 0.64 13.37
CA GLN A 151 16.66 -0.10 13.48
C GLN A 151 17.66 0.54 12.51
N LYS A 152 18.69 1.16 13.09
CA LYS A 152 19.89 1.60 12.37
C LYS A 152 20.57 0.35 11.79
N ASN A 153 20.29 0.01 10.54
CA ASN A 153 21.24 -0.79 9.78
C ASN A 153 22.31 0.15 9.21
N SER A 154 23.50 -0.01 9.78
CA SER A 154 24.75 0.61 9.40
C SER A 154 25.02 0.40 7.91
N LEU A 155 24.85 1.47 7.12
CA LEU A 155 25.37 1.57 5.77
C LEU A 155 26.88 1.80 5.85
N TYR A 156 27.66 0.73 5.69
CA TYR A 156 29.03 0.85 5.20
C TYR A 156 28.96 1.03 3.68
N TRP A 157 29.13 2.26 3.21
CA TRP A 157 29.60 2.54 1.84
C TRP A 157 31.06 2.94 1.95
N GLY A 158 31.95 1.99 1.70
CA GLY A 158 33.34 2.25 1.33
C GLY A 158 33.46 2.09 -0.18
N PHE A 159 34.20 3.02 -0.78
CA PHE A 159 34.71 2.96 -2.15
C PHE A 159 35.40 1.64 -2.47
#